data_AF-A0A0N7LPF9-F1
#
_entry.id   AF-A0A0N7LPF9-F1
#
_cell.length_a   1.000
_cell.length_b   1.000
_cell.length_c   1.000
_cell.angle_alpha   90.00
_cell.angle_beta   90.00
_cell.angle_gamma   90.00
#
_symmetry.space_group_name_H-M   'P 1'
#
loop_
_entity.id
_entity.type
_entity.pdbx_description
1 polymer ?
#
loop_
_entity_poly.entity_id
_entity_poly.type
_entity_poly.pdbx_seq_one_letter_code
_entity_poly.pdbx_strand_id
1 'polypeptide(L)' 'MREETNKRVKAALEGHLAPSDLTDEEHEIWADVFMQQMANPTPAEGAFFAERRRKGLGVGHDEGGSFVHASNQ' A
#
# COMPACT_ATOMS: atom_id res chain seq x y z
N MET A 1 5.13 11.18 -21.23
CA MET A 1 6.21 11.68 -20.35
C MET A 1 5.72 12.96 -19.68
N ARG A 2 4.95 12.83 -18.59
CA ARG A 2 4.66 13.94 -17.66
C ARG A 2 4.98 13.41 -16.26
N GLU A 3 6.24 13.06 -16.07
CA GLU A 3 6.73 12.48 -14.82
C GLU A 3 7.66 13.49 -14.16
N GLU A 4 7.11 14.68 -13.92
CA GLU A 4 7.75 15.63 -13.01
C GLU A 4 6.78 15.81 -11.86
N THR A 5 6.88 14.91 -10.88
CA THR A 5 6.09 14.95 -9.67
C THR A 5 6.34 16.29 -8.98
N ASN A 6 5.36 17.18 -9.09
CA ASN A 6 5.37 18.49 -8.44
C ASN A 6 5.66 18.30 -6.94
N LYS A 7 6.42 19.22 -6.34
CA LYS A 7 6.79 19.21 -4.92
C LYS A 7 5.60 18.99 -3.99
N ARG A 8 4.42 19.50 -4.35
CA ARG A 8 3.18 19.34 -3.57
C ARG A 8 2.65 17.91 -3.62
N VAL A 9 2.63 17.29 -4.80
CA VAL A 9 2.28 15.87 -4.97
C VAL A 9 3.24 14.99 -4.16
N LYS A 10 4.54 15.27 -4.22
CA LYS A 10 5.54 14.56 -3.43
C LYS A 10 5.31 14.74 -1.91
N ALA A 11 5.03 15.96 -1.47
CA ALA A 11 4.70 16.23 -0.07
C ALA A 11 3.45 15.47 0.39
N ALA A 12 2.44 15.33 -0.48
CA ALA A 12 1.25 14.55 -0.18
C ALA A 12 1.51 13.03 -0.13
N LEU A 13 2.34 12.49 -1.02
CA LEU A 13 2.79 11.09 -0.98
C LEU A 13 3.57 10.76 0.30
N GLU A 14 4.37 11.72 0.78
CA GLU A 14 5.16 11.57 2.01
C GLU A 14 4.37 11.93 3.29
N GLY A 15 3.10 12.32 3.17
CA GLY A 15 2.23 12.67 4.29
C GLY A 15 2.48 14.04 4.94
N HIS A 16 3.29 14.90 4.29
CA HIS A 16 3.55 16.28 4.74
C HIS A 16 2.47 17.28 4.30
N LEU A 17 1.60 16.90 3.36
CA LEU A 17 0.47 17.69 2.86
C LEU A 17 -0.77 16.77 2.78
N ALA A 18 -1.95 17.26 3.15
CA ALA A 18 -3.17 16.47 2.97
C ALA A 18 -3.50 16.36 1.48
N PRO A 19 -3.87 15.17 0.95
CA PRO A 19 -4.30 15.04 -0.44
C PRO A 19 -5.49 15.94 -0.81
N SER A 20 -6.34 16.30 0.17
CA SER A 20 -7.44 17.26 0.00
C SER A 20 -7.01 18.69 -0.29
N ASP A 21 -5.74 19.03 -0.03
CA ASP A 21 -5.18 20.36 -0.25
C ASP A 21 -4.52 20.49 -1.63
N LEU A 22 -4.53 19.43 -2.44
CA LEU A 22 -4.06 19.41 -3.83
C LEU A 22 -5.11 20.04 -4.76
N THR A 23 -4.65 20.60 -5.89
CA THR A 23 -5.58 20.90 -6.99
C THR A 23 -6.09 19.61 -7.62
N ASP A 24 -7.18 19.68 -8.40
CA ASP A 24 -7.74 18.49 -9.06
C ASP A 24 -6.70 17.77 -9.94
N GLU A 25 -5.91 18.52 -10.72
CA GLU A 25 -4.82 17.95 -11.55
C GLU A 25 -3.71 17.33 -10.70
N GLU A 26 -3.31 17.98 -9.60
CA GLU A 26 -2.33 17.42 -8.67
C GLU A 26 -2.86 16.16 -7.99
N HIS A 27 -4.16 16.11 -7.68
CA HIS A 27 -4.81 14.98 -7.04
C HIS A 27 -4.91 13.77 -7.97
N GLU A 28 -5.20 13.96 -9.26
CA GLU A 28 -5.17 12.87 -10.26
C GLU A 28 -3.77 12.24 -10.33
N ILE A 29 -2.72 13.06 -10.42
CA ILE A 29 -1.33 12.58 -10.45
C ILE A 29 -0.98 11.87 -9.13
N TRP A 30 -1.36 12.45 -7.99
CA TRP A 30 -1.15 11.84 -6.68
C TRP A 30 -1.82 10.47 -6.59
N ALA A 31 -3.08 10.35 -7.02
CA ALA A 31 -3.85 9.10 -6.95
C ALA A 31 -3.22 8.01 -7.81
N ASP A 32 -2.82 8.32 -9.05
CA ASP A 32 -2.16 7.36 -9.94
C ASP A 32 -0.85 6.85 -9.34
N VAL A 33 0.00 7.75 -8.85
CA VAL A 33 1.29 7.38 -8.26
C VAL A 33 1.11 6.62 -6.95
N PHE A 34 0.18 7.06 -6.10
CA PHE A 34 -0.14 6.40 -4.84
C PHE A 34 -0.61 4.96 -5.09
N MET A 35 -1.54 4.75 -6.04
CA MET A 35 -2.03 3.43 -6.39
C MET A 35 -0.92 2.53 -6.94
N GLN A 36 -0.02 3.05 -7.77
CA GLN A 36 1.12 2.28 -8.27
C GLN A 36 2.09 1.85 -7.16
N GLN A 37 2.36 2.73 -6.19
CA GLN A 37 3.23 2.43 -5.05
C GLN A 37 2.59 1.40 -4.11
N MET A 38 1.29 1.53 -3.82
CA MET A 38 0.57 0.63 -2.92
C MET A 38 0.24 -0.73 -3.55
N ALA A 39 0.22 -0.84 -4.88
CA ALA A 39 -0.07 -2.09 -5.58
C ALA A 39 1.03 -3.15 -5.41
N ASN A 40 2.27 -2.73 -5.15
CA ASN A 40 3.40 -3.64 -5.07
C ASN A 40 4.01 -3.63 -3.67
N PRO A 41 4.09 -4.78 -2.98
CA PRO A 41 4.76 -4.85 -1.70
C PRO A 41 6.25 -4.57 -1.88
N THR A 42 6.82 -3.80 -0.95
CA THR A 42 8.26 -3.62 -0.84
C THR A 42 8.93 -4.94 -0.43
N PRO A 43 10.25 -5.10 -0.68
CA PRO A 43 10.99 -6.28 -0.20
C PRO A 43 10.90 -6.48 1.31
N ALA A 44 10.84 -5.38 2.09
CA ALA A 44 10.70 -5.42 3.54
C ALA A 44 9.33 -5.96 3.96
N GLU A 45 8.25 -5.50 3.32
CA GLU A 45 6.90 -6.04 3.55
C GLU A 45 6.82 -7.51 3.15
N GLY A 46 7.39 -7.88 2.00
CA GLY A 46 7.49 -9.26 1.55
C GLY A 46 8.17 -10.17 2.58
N ALA A 47 9.32 -9.75 3.11
CA ALA A 47 10.06 -10.47 4.15
C ALA A 47 9.28 -10.56 5.46
N PHE A 48 8.65 -9.46 5.89
CA PHE A 48 7.82 -9.42 7.10
C PHE A 48 6.66 -10.43 7.01
N PHE A 49 5.92 -10.42 5.90
CA PHE A 49 4.79 -11.34 5.73
C PHE A 49 5.25 -12.80 5.52
N ALA A 50 6.41 -13.04 4.90
CA ALA A 50 6.98 -14.39 4.80
C ALA A 50 7.29 -14.98 6.18
N GLU A 51 7.94 -14.20 7.05
CA GLU A 51 8.23 -14.62 8.42
C GLU A 51 6.96 -14.87 9.24
N ARG A 52 5.94 -14.03 9.04
CA ARG A 52 4.64 -14.19 9.71
C ARG A 52 3.94 -15.48 9.29
N ARG A 53 3.97 -15.83 7.99
CA ARG A 53 3.47 -17.12 7.48
C ARG A 53 4.24 -18.29 8.06
N ARG A 54 5.58 -18.24 8.09
CA ARG A 54 6.44 -19.29 8.67
C ARG A 54 6.13 -19.59 10.15
N LYS A 55 5.68 -18.59 10.90
CA LYS A 55 5.31 -18.71 12.32
C LYS A 55 3.86 -19.13 12.56
N GLY A 56 3.05 -19.35 11.51
CA GLY A 56 1.62 -19.62 11.65
C GLY A 56 0.82 -18.43 12.21
N LEU A 57 1.33 -17.20 12.05
CA LEU A 57 0.70 -15.97 12.55
C LEU A 57 -0.19 -15.29 11.50
N GLY A 58 -0.48 -15.99 10.40
CA GLY A 58 -1.43 -15.56 9.39
C GLY A 58 -2.86 -15.85 9.83
N VAL A 59 -3.78 -14.94 9.52
CA VAL A 59 -5.22 -15.13 9.69
C VAL A 59 -5.90 -14.74 8.37
N GLY A 60 -6.92 -15.49 7.99
CA GLY A 60 -7.75 -15.24 6.82
C GLY A 60 -9.19 -15.63 7.08
N HIS A 61 -10.00 -15.59 6.03
CA HIS A 61 -11.34 -16.14 6.05
C HIS A 61 -11.41 -17.37 5.14
N ASP A 62 -12.19 -18.37 5.53
CA ASP A 62 -12.64 -19.40 4.61
C ASP A 62 -13.75 -18.89 3.68
N GLU A 63 -14.25 -19.74 2.79
CA GLU A 63 -15.34 -19.41 1.86
C GLU A 63 -16.64 -19.00 2.59
N GLY A 64 -16.81 -19.42 3.84
CA GLY A 64 -17.95 -19.07 4.68
C GLY A 64 -17.75 -17.80 5.50
N GLY A 65 -16.59 -17.13 5.39
CA GLY A 65 -16.27 -15.93 6.16
C GLY A 65 -15.79 -16.21 7.59
N SER A 66 -15.56 -17.47 7.97
CA SER A 66 -15.04 -17.81 9.29
C SER A 66 -13.54 -17.58 9.36
N PHE A 67 -13.04 -17.09 10.50
CA PHE A 67 -11.61 -16.90 10.70
C PHE A 67 -10.86 -18.23 10.67
N VAL A 68 -9.86 -18.32 9.80
CA VAL A 68 -8.91 -19.44 9.74
C VAL A 68 -7.51 -18.92 10.02
N HIS A 69 -6.75 -19.65 10.84
CA HIS A 69 -5.34 -19.36 11.07
C HIS A 69 -4.50 -20.18 10.09
N ALA A 70 -3.41 -19.60 9.60
CA ALA A 70 -2.43 -20.33 8.83
C ALA A 70 -1.81 -21.40 9.74
N SER A 71 -2.22 -22.65 9.58
CA SER A 71 -1.53 -23.79 10.17
C SER A 71 -0.13 -23.90 9.53
N ASN A 72 0.87 -24.30 10.32
CA ASN A 72 2.19 -24.65 9.78
C ASN A 72 1.99 -25.72 8.68
N GLN A 73 2.19 -25.36 7.42
CA GLN A 73 2.40 -26.32 6.34
C GLN A 73 3.86 -26.76 6.32
#